data_AF-A0A0R0LZP1-F1
#
_entry.id   AF-A0A0R0LZP1-F1
#
_cell.length_a   1.000
_cell.length_b   1.000
_cell.length_c   1.000
_cell.angle_alpha   90.00
_cell.angle_beta   90.00
_cell.angle_gamma   90.00
#
_symmetry.space_group_name_H-M   'P 1'
#
loop_
_entity.id
_entity.type
_entity.pdbx_description
1 polymer ?
#
loop_
_entity_poly.entity_id
_entity_poly.type
_entity_poly.pdbx_seq_one_letter_code
_entity_poly.pdbx_strand_id
1 'polypeptide(L)'
;MFISEERSQFNDTEVSFSQEHSVYLLNQKVDVVMAKYIAYLFIRGPFVNIEKLRSKGDNTENFYKFLNIQSNNFKNTTLKKTIDDGLRVELQSIEIQVTFYENNCIIIFVILLVEWFRSIYQEK
;
A
#
# COMPACT_ATOMS: atom_id res chain seq x y z
N MET A 1 -0.75 -10.23 -3.60
CA MET A 1 -2.12 -10.31 -3.07
C MET A 1 -2.92 -9.13 -3.58
N PHE A 2 -3.95 -9.42 -4.35
CA PHE A 2 -5.00 -8.49 -4.74
C PHE A 2 -5.83 -8.11 -3.52
N ILE A 3 -6.28 -6.85 -3.46
CA ILE A 3 -7.04 -6.28 -2.33
C ILE A 3 -8.56 -6.25 -2.55
N SER A 4 -9.03 -6.64 -3.75
CA SER A 4 -10.46 -6.66 -4.10
C SER A 4 -11.05 -8.05 -3.87
N GLU A 5 -12.23 -8.12 -3.27
CA GLU A 5 -12.98 -9.37 -3.08
C GLU A 5 -13.31 -10.07 -4.41
N GLU A 6 -13.73 -9.33 -5.44
CA GLU A 6 -14.04 -9.87 -6.78
C GLU A 6 -12.83 -10.55 -7.43
N ARG A 7 -11.62 -10.14 -7.05
CA ARG A 7 -10.35 -10.62 -7.57
C ARG A 7 -9.64 -11.56 -6.60
N SER A 8 -10.29 -11.95 -5.51
CA SER A 8 -9.74 -12.87 -4.51
C SER A 8 -9.37 -14.24 -5.08
N GLN A 9 -10.06 -14.68 -6.14
CA GLN A 9 -9.72 -15.90 -6.89
C GLN A 9 -8.29 -15.91 -7.45
N PHE A 10 -7.67 -14.75 -7.65
CA PHE A 10 -6.28 -14.63 -8.12
C PHE A 10 -5.26 -14.59 -6.98
N ASN A 11 -5.68 -14.72 -5.72
CA ASN A 11 -4.80 -14.92 -4.58
C ASN A 11 -4.54 -16.42 -4.38
N ASP A 12 -3.92 -17.03 -5.38
CA ASP A 12 -3.65 -18.48 -5.49
C ASP A 12 -2.29 -18.91 -4.91
N THR A 13 -1.49 -17.95 -4.46
CA THR A 13 -0.21 -18.19 -3.80
C THR A 13 -0.36 -18.15 -2.28
N GLU A 14 0.36 -19.04 -1.59
CA GLU A 14 0.40 -19.02 -0.13
C GLU A 14 1.14 -17.75 0.35
N VAL A 15 0.46 -16.98 1.20
CA VAL A 15 0.98 -15.74 1.76
C VAL A 15 0.84 -15.79 3.27
N SER A 16 1.95 -15.79 4.00
CA SER A 16 1.95 -15.72 5.47
C SER A 16 1.49 -14.34 5.94
N PHE A 17 0.55 -14.28 6.87
CA PHE A 17 0.09 -13.04 7.51
C PHE A 17 -0.12 -13.27 9.01
N SER A 18 -0.16 -12.20 9.80
CA SER A 18 -0.41 -12.35 11.23
C SER A 18 -1.89 -12.59 11.51
N GLN A 19 -2.22 -13.78 12.02
CA GLN A 19 -3.60 -14.17 12.32
C GLN A 19 -4.23 -13.26 13.39
N GLU A 20 -3.47 -12.91 14.42
CA GLU A 20 -3.91 -11.99 15.49
C GLU A 20 -4.34 -10.63 14.92
N HIS A 21 -3.50 -10.02 14.10
CA HIS A 21 -3.79 -8.73 13.47
C HIS A 21 -4.97 -8.84 12.49
N SER A 22 -5.08 -9.94 11.75
CA SER A 22 -6.22 -10.17 10.86
C SER A 22 -7.53 -10.26 11.64
N VAL A 23 -7.58 -11.00 12.75
CA VAL A 23 -8.78 -11.12 13.59
C VAL A 23 -9.15 -9.78 14.21
N TYR A 24 -8.16 -9.01 14.69
CA TYR A 24 -8.38 -7.67 15.19
C TYR A 24 -9.06 -6.78 14.14
N LEU A 25 -8.54 -6.75 12.90
CA LEU A 25 -9.07 -5.92 11.82
C LEU A 25 -10.49 -6.34 11.39
N LEU A 26 -10.76 -7.64 11.34
CA LEU A 26 -12.11 -8.18 11.06
C LEU A 26 -13.12 -7.73 12.13
N ASN A 27 -12.73 -7.76 13.41
CA ASN A 27 -13.57 -7.27 14.51
C ASN A 27 -13.84 -5.75 14.41
N GLN A 28 -12.93 -5.00 13.80
CA GLN A 28 -13.11 -3.58 13.47
C GLN A 28 -13.87 -3.35 12.15
N LYS A 29 -14.46 -4.39 11.55
CA LYS A 29 -15.24 -4.35 10.29
C LYS A 29 -14.43 -3.96 9.05
N VAL A 30 -13.12 -4.23 9.06
CA VAL A 30 -12.31 -4.16 7.83
C VAL A 30 -12.65 -5.37 6.96
N ASP A 31 -12.80 -5.13 5.66
CA ASP A 31 -12.98 -6.16 4.63
C ASP A 31 -11.98 -7.32 4.76
N VAL A 32 -12.42 -8.55 4.46
CA VAL A 32 -11.61 -9.77 4.69
C VAL A 32 -10.30 -9.74 3.91
N VAL A 33 -10.33 -9.30 2.66
CA VAL A 33 -9.15 -9.27 1.80
C VAL A 33 -8.23 -8.13 2.22
N MET A 34 -8.79 -6.97 2.56
CA MET A 34 -8.00 -5.84 3.07
C MET A 34 -7.37 -6.16 4.44
N ALA A 35 -8.10 -6.85 5.33
CA ALA A 35 -7.60 -7.26 6.65
C ALA A 35 -6.39 -8.19 6.51
N LYS A 36 -6.47 -9.18 5.61
CA LYS A 36 -5.33 -10.05 5.27
C LYS A 36 -4.15 -9.25 4.70
N TYR A 37 -4.42 -8.29 3.80
CA TYR A 37 -3.37 -7.44 3.22
C TYR A 37 -2.64 -6.60 4.28
N ILE A 38 -3.37 -5.98 5.20
CA ILE A 38 -2.75 -5.20 6.28
C ILE A 38 -2.02 -6.14 7.23
N ALA A 39 -2.62 -7.25 7.66
CA ALA A 39 -1.99 -8.23 8.53
C ALA A 39 -0.70 -8.83 7.95
N TYR A 40 -0.60 -8.94 6.62
CA TYR A 40 0.64 -9.31 5.93
C TYR A 40 1.76 -8.29 6.17
N LEU A 41 1.48 -6.99 6.23
CA LEU A 41 2.51 -5.97 6.47
C LEU A 41 3.16 -6.14 7.85
N PHE A 42 2.39 -6.61 8.84
CA PHE A 42 2.80 -6.78 10.23
C PHE A 42 3.58 -8.08 10.50
N ILE A 43 3.79 -8.95 9.52
CA ILE A 43 4.72 -10.09 9.69
C ILE A 43 6.17 -9.63 9.84
N ARG A 44 6.46 -8.41 9.36
CA ARG A 44 7.76 -7.74 9.48
C ARG A 44 7.65 -6.67 10.55
N GLY A 45 8.56 -6.69 11.51
CA GLY A 45 8.70 -5.61 12.49
C GLY A 45 9.27 -4.34 11.85
N PRO A 46 9.20 -3.20 12.54
CA PRO A 46 9.87 -1.98 12.09
C PRO A 46 11.40 -2.19 12.12
N PHE A 47 12.08 -1.94 10.99
CA PHE A 47 13.56 -2.01 10.94
C PHE A 47 14.23 -0.84 11.66
N VAL A 48 13.59 0.34 11.61
CA VAL A 48 14.08 1.55 12.28
C VAL A 48 13.08 1.92 13.36
N ASN A 49 13.51 1.90 14.62
CA ASN A 49 12.69 2.41 15.71
C ASN A 49 12.82 3.95 15.73
N ILE A 50 11.85 4.65 15.14
CA ILE A 50 11.87 6.11 15.10
C ILE A 50 11.28 6.65 16.42
N GLU A 51 11.99 6.41 17.53
CA GLU A 51 11.61 6.94 18.86
C GLU A 51 11.53 8.47 18.88
N LYS A 52 12.22 9.13 17.94
CA LYS A 52 12.30 10.58 17.80
C LYS A 52 11.11 11.23 17.07
N LEU A 53 10.21 10.45 16.46
CA LEU A 53 8.96 10.97 15.87
C LEU A 53 7.86 11.20 16.92
N ARG A 54 8.17 11.07 18.23
CA ARG A 54 7.30 11.52 19.33
C ARG A 54 7.10 13.03 19.27
N SER A 55 6.23 13.49 18.38
CA SER A 55 5.57 14.78 18.55
C SER A 55 4.78 14.69 19.86
N LYS A 56 5.15 15.53 20.83
CA LYS A 56 4.42 15.66 22.10
C LYS A 56 2.95 16.02 21.78
N GLY A 57 2.06 15.03 21.82
CA GLY A 57 0.63 15.25 22.05
C GLY A 57 -0.37 15.07 20.89
N ASP A 58 -0.06 14.38 19.79
CA ASP A 58 -1.03 14.24 18.69
C ASP A 58 -1.34 12.79 18.27
N ASN A 59 -2.59 12.57 17.84
CA ASN A 59 -3.13 11.32 17.24
C ASN A 59 -2.35 10.83 16.00
N THR A 60 -1.35 11.58 15.54
CA THR A 60 -0.49 11.27 14.40
C THR A 60 0.64 10.30 14.73
N GLU A 61 0.99 10.08 16.01
CA GLU A 61 2.11 9.19 16.39
C GLU A 61 1.86 7.74 15.93
N ASN A 62 0.65 7.22 16.13
CA ASN A 62 0.29 5.87 15.70
C ASN A 62 0.27 5.76 14.17
N PHE A 63 -0.09 6.83 13.48
CA PHE A 63 -0.04 6.89 12.02
C PHE A 63 1.38 6.78 11.49
N TYR A 64 2.34 7.50 12.10
CA TYR A 64 3.75 7.39 11.73
C TYR A 64 4.35 6.00 12.00
N LYS A 65 3.95 5.35 13.10
CA LYS A 65 4.34 3.95 13.37
C LYS A 65 3.83 3.00 12.29
N PHE A 66 2.58 3.17 11.87
CA PHE A 66 2.03 2.40 10.76
C PHE A 66 2.77 2.69 9.45
N LEU A 67 3.01 3.96 9.11
CA LEU A 67 3.76 4.33 7.89
C LEU A 67 5.15 3.72 7.86
N ASN A 68 5.83 3.62 9.01
CA ASN A 68 7.15 2.99 9.11
C ASN A 68 7.10 1.49 8.80
N ILE A 69 6.11 0.76 9.31
CA ILE A 69 5.93 -0.65 8.94
C ILE A 69 5.61 -0.76 7.44
N GLN A 70 4.75 0.12 6.95
CA GLN A 70 4.32 0.09 5.57
C GLN A 70 5.47 0.38 4.58
N SER A 71 6.30 1.39 4.84
CA SER A 71 7.42 1.78 3.97
C SER A 71 8.55 0.75 3.93
N ASN A 72 8.71 -0.03 5.01
CA ASN A 72 9.68 -1.11 5.09
C ASN A 72 9.24 -2.41 4.38
N ASN A 73 8.02 -2.43 3.83
CA ASN A 73 7.53 -3.51 2.98
C ASN A 73 7.72 -3.14 1.50
N PHE A 74 8.92 -3.40 0.97
CA PHE A 74 9.24 -3.17 -0.44
C PHE A 74 8.44 -4.12 -1.36
N LYS A 75 7.48 -3.57 -2.10
CA LYS A 75 6.62 -4.28 -3.06
C LYS A 75 6.59 -3.49 -4.37
N ASN A 76 6.47 -4.22 -5.49
CA ASN A 76 6.35 -3.62 -6.83
C ASN A 76 5.16 -2.64 -6.94
N THR A 77 4.07 -2.89 -6.22
CA THR A 77 2.94 -1.96 -6.13
C THR A 77 2.46 -1.88 -4.70
N THR A 78 2.30 -0.67 -4.18
CA THR A 78 1.96 -0.44 -2.77
C THR A 78 0.79 0.54 -2.65
N LEU A 79 -0.19 0.18 -1.83
CA LEU A 79 -1.26 1.10 -1.42
C LEU A 79 -0.77 1.96 -0.24
N LYS A 80 -0.51 3.25 -0.45
CA LYS A 80 -0.12 4.22 0.58
C LYS A 80 -1.31 4.98 1.14
N LYS A 81 -1.40 5.01 2.47
CA LYS A 81 -2.28 5.94 3.19
C LYS A 81 -1.56 7.28 3.35
N THR A 82 -2.23 8.38 2.99
CA THR A 82 -1.66 9.73 3.11
C THR A 82 -2.28 10.52 4.26
N ILE A 83 -1.60 11.59 4.69
CA ILE A 83 -2.01 12.46 5.81
C ILE A 83 -3.09 13.45 5.35
N ASP A 84 -2.93 13.94 4.13
CA ASP A 84 -3.67 14.97 3.40
C ASP A 84 -4.93 14.43 2.69
N ASP A 85 -5.47 13.32 3.21
CA ASP A 85 -6.65 12.59 2.73
C ASP A 85 -6.51 11.82 1.41
N GLY A 86 -6.73 10.51 1.51
CA GLY A 86 -6.80 9.59 0.38
C GLY A 86 -5.98 8.31 0.55
N LEU A 87 -6.15 7.41 -0.42
CA LEU A 87 -5.28 6.28 -0.67
C LEU A 87 -4.58 6.52 -2.00
N ARG A 88 -3.26 6.32 -2.04
CA ARG A 88 -2.45 6.41 -3.25
C ARG A 88 -1.94 5.04 -3.62
N VAL A 89 -1.74 4.80 -4.91
CA VAL A 89 -1.07 3.61 -5.41
C VAL A 89 0.30 4.03 -5.91
N GLU A 90 1.35 3.42 -5.39
CA GLU A 90 2.72 3.61 -5.86
C GLU A 90 3.14 2.42 -6.71
N LEU A 91 3.65 2.71 -7.91
CA LEU A 91 4.28 1.74 -8.80
C LEU A 91 5.79 1.87 -8.69
N GLN A 92 6.46 0.81 -8.25
CA GLN A 92 7.90 0.79 -7.93
C GLN A 92 8.69 -0.17 -8.83
N SER A 93 8.04 -0.84 -9.77
CA SER A 93 8.66 -1.83 -10.67
C SER A 93 9.40 -1.21 -11.87
N ILE A 94 9.41 0.12 -12.00
CA ILE A 94 9.96 0.81 -13.15
C ILE A 94 11.43 1.13 -12.88
N GLU A 95 12.30 0.71 -13.78
CA GLU A 95 13.72 1.05 -13.74
C GLU A 95 13.97 2.45 -14.31
N ILE A 96 14.94 3.16 -13.73
CA ILE A 96 15.39 4.46 -14.22
C ILE A 96 16.13 4.28 -15.55
N GLN A 97 15.84 5.14 -16.52
CA GLN A 97 16.48 5.14 -17.82
C GLN A 97 17.65 6.12 -17.87
N VAL A 98 18.54 5.97 -18.85
CA VAL A 98 19.77 6.76 -18.96
C VAL A 98 19.46 8.23 -19.21
N THR A 99 18.45 8.53 -20.03
CA THR A 99 18.13 9.90 -20.42
C THR A 99 16.89 10.44 -19.72
N PHE A 100 16.83 11.77 -19.52
CA PHE A 100 15.62 12.44 -19.05
C PHE A 100 14.43 12.24 -19.99
N TYR A 101 14.69 12.13 -21.30
CA TYR A 101 13.65 11.92 -22.30
C TYR A 101 12.96 10.56 -22.10
N GLU A 102 13.72 9.48 -21.96
CA GLU A 102 13.16 8.13 -21.73
C GLU A 102 12.36 8.06 -20.42
N ASN A 103 12.89 8.65 -19.34
CA ASN A 103 12.17 8.72 -18.06
C ASN A 103 10.87 9.52 -18.19
N ASN A 104 10.86 10.64 -18.92
CA ASN A 104 9.66 11.42 -19.17
C ASN A 104 8.63 10.65 -20.00
N CYS A 105 9.06 9.90 -21.02
CA CYS A 105 8.17 9.04 -21.81
C CYS A 105 7.50 7.99 -20.93
N ILE A 106 8.23 7.37 -20.01
CA ILE A 106 7.66 6.38 -19.08
C ILE A 106 6.66 7.04 -18.12
N ILE A 107 6.99 8.21 -17.56
CA ILE A 107 6.08 8.95 -16.68
C ILE A 107 4.77 9.26 -17.41
N ILE A 108 4.84 9.80 -18.62
CA ILE A 108 3.66 10.12 -19.45
C ILE A 108 2.87 8.85 -19.75
N PHE A 109 3.54 7.75 -20.11
CA PHE A 109 2.89 6.48 -20.38
C PHE A 109 2.11 5.97 -19.15
N VAL A 110 2.71 5.98 -17.96
CA VAL A 110 2.05 5.54 -16.72
C VAL A 110 0.86 6.43 -16.40
N ILE A 111 0.98 7.76 -16.56
CA ILE A 111 -0.14 8.68 -16.34
C ILE A 111 -1.29 8.34 -17.29
N LEU A 112 -1.02 8.20 -18.59
CA LEU A 112 -2.04 7.88 -19.58
C LEU A 112 -2.69 6.51 -19.31
N LEU A 113 -1.91 5.52 -18.89
CA LEU A 113 -2.43 4.20 -18.53
C LEU A 113 -3.39 4.28 -17.33
N VAL A 114 -3.02 5.05 -16.30
CA VAL A 114 -3.88 5.26 -15.12
C VAL A 114 -5.15 6.03 -15.47
N GLU A 115 -5.05 7.10 -16.27
CA GLU A 115 -6.23 7.84 -16.74
C GLU A 115 -7.15 6.97 -17.59
N TRP A 116 -6.59 6.11 -18.45
CA TRP A 116 -7.38 5.14 -19.20
C TRP A 116 -8.12 4.15 -18.29
N PHE A 117 -7.45 3.60 -17.27
CA PHE A 117 -8.12 2.77 -16.27
C PHE A 117 -9.22 3.53 -15.53
N ARG A 118 -8.95 4.77 -15.10
CA ARG A 118 -9.95 5.60 -14.41
C ARG A 118 -11.17 5.84 -15.28
N SER A 119 -10.98 6.14 -16.57
CA SER A 119 -12.07 6.34 -17.51
C SER A 119 -12.98 5.10 -17.62
N ILE A 120 -12.41 3.89 -17.62
CA ILE A 120 -13.21 2.66 -17.71
C ILE A 120 -13.98 2.37 -16.41
N TYR A 121 -13.39 2.70 -15.25
CA TYR A 121 -13.94 2.33 -13.95
C TYR A 121 -14.73 3.44 -13.24
N GLN A 122 -14.67 4.70 -13.71
CA GLN A 122 -15.54 5.78 -13.21
C GLN A 122 -16.97 5.73 -13.80
N GLU A 123 -17.20 4.95 -14.86
CA GLU A 123 -18.52 4.74 -15.45
C GLU A 123 -19.32 3.59 -14.79
N LYS A 124 -18.81 3.00 -13.70
CA LYS A 124 -19.52 2.00 -12.89
C LYS A 124 -19.72 2.51 -11.47
#